data_AF-A0A7J7EXK7-F1
#
_entry.id   AF-A0A7J7EXK7-F1
#
_cell.length_a   1.000
_cell.length_b   1.000
_cell.length_c   1.000
_cell.angle_alpha   90.00
_cell.angle_beta   90.00
_cell.angle_gamma   90.00
#
_symmetry.space_group_name_H-M   'P 1'
#
loop_
_entity.id
_entity.type
_entity.pdbx_description
1 polymer ?
#
loop_
_entity_poly.entity_id
_entity_poly.type
_entity_poly.pdbx_seq_one_letter_code
_entity_poly.pdbx_strand_id
1 'polypeptide(L)'
;MGTWGPRGAGAAPGRAPWSWALALVWVAAAAGGTSRRQWPVPYKRFSFRPEPDPYCQAKYTFCPTGSRIPVMKGDDVIEVFRLQAPVWEFKYGDLLGHLKIMHDAIGFRSTLTGKNYTMEWYELFQLGNCTFPHLRPEMNAPFWCNQGAACFFEGIDDSHWKENGTLVLVATISGNTFNKMAKWVKQDNETGIYYETWTVQASPEKGAETWFESYDCSKFVLRTYEKLAEFGAEFKKIETNYTRIFLYSGEPTYLGNETSIFGPTGNKTLALAIKRFYYPFKPHLSTKEFLMSLLQIFDAVIIHRQFYLFYNFEYWFLPMKFPFIKITYEEIPLPNRNKTLSGL
;
A
#
# COMPACT_ATOMS: atom_id res chain seq x y z
N MET A 1 -62.88 78.37 15.75
CA MET A 1 -62.60 79.01 17.06
C MET A 1 -61.34 78.34 17.57
N GLY A 2 -60.13 78.89 17.36
CA GLY A 2 -59.50 79.91 18.21
C GLY A 2 -59.07 79.28 19.54
N THR A 3 -57.85 79.33 20.06
CA THR A 3 -56.64 80.15 19.85
C THR A 3 -55.56 79.64 20.83
N TRP A 4 -54.27 79.65 20.42
CA TRP A 4 -53.04 79.99 21.20
C TRP A 4 -52.64 79.05 22.37
N GLY A 5 -51.44 78.43 22.45
CA GLY A 5 -50.07 78.99 22.52
C GLY A 5 -49.70 79.40 23.97
N PRO A 6 -48.42 79.46 24.45
CA PRO A 6 -47.13 79.07 23.85
C PRO A 6 -46.01 78.56 24.83
N ARG A 7 -44.84 78.15 24.25
CA ARG A 7 -43.41 78.26 24.74
C ARG A 7 -42.99 77.52 26.05
N GLY A 8 -41.78 76.99 26.22
CA GLY A 8 -40.52 76.94 25.44
C GLY A 8 -39.62 75.83 26.06
N ALA A 9 -38.93 75.02 25.27
CA ALA A 9 -37.58 75.25 24.71
C ALA A 9 -36.45 75.24 25.76
N GLY A 10 -35.85 74.05 25.95
CA GLY A 10 -34.49 73.86 26.44
C GLY A 10 -33.73 72.93 25.50
N ALA A 11 -33.02 73.51 24.54
CA ALA A 11 -31.90 72.89 23.82
C ALA A 11 -30.65 73.07 24.71
N ALA A 12 -29.55 72.31 24.70
CA ALA A 12 -28.85 71.50 23.69
C ALA A 12 -27.68 70.77 24.46
N PRO A 13 -26.52 70.44 23.87
CA PRO A 13 -26.25 69.21 23.13
C PRO A 13 -24.95 68.49 23.58
N GLY A 14 -24.75 67.26 23.07
CA GLY A 14 -23.42 66.82 22.66
C GLY A 14 -22.67 65.88 23.61
N ARG A 15 -22.42 64.66 23.10
CA ARG A 15 -21.10 64.04 22.86
C ARG A 15 -21.25 62.52 22.84
N ALA A 16 -21.20 61.93 21.64
CA ALA A 16 -20.49 60.66 21.45
C ALA A 16 -18.96 60.94 21.54
N PRO A 17 -18.04 59.97 21.62
CA PRO A 17 -18.19 58.51 21.44
C PRO A 17 -17.39 57.67 22.46
N TRP A 18 -17.66 56.36 22.58
CA TRP A 18 -16.63 55.35 22.84
C TRP A 18 -17.13 53.96 22.48
N SER A 19 -16.94 53.64 21.21
CA SER A 19 -17.07 52.32 20.61
C SER A 19 -15.75 51.56 20.76
N TRP A 20 -15.59 50.81 21.85
CA TRP A 20 -14.61 49.71 21.97
C TRP A 20 -15.15 48.67 22.96
N ALA A 21 -15.83 47.65 22.44
CA ALA A 21 -15.95 46.35 23.09
C ALA A 21 -16.09 45.29 21.99
N LEU A 22 -14.93 44.94 21.44
CA LEU A 22 -14.63 43.71 20.71
C LEU A 22 -15.26 42.50 21.40
N ALA A 23 -16.05 41.73 20.66
CA ALA A 23 -15.61 40.45 20.11
C ALA A 23 -15.28 39.40 21.18
N LEU A 24 -16.32 38.72 21.69
CA LEU A 24 -16.22 37.45 22.41
C LEU A 24 -17.44 36.57 22.08
N VAL A 25 -17.52 36.12 20.83
CA VAL A 25 -18.33 34.97 20.44
C VAL A 25 -17.43 34.09 19.58
N TRP A 26 -17.45 32.78 19.86
CA TRP A 26 -16.64 31.69 19.29
C TRP A 26 -15.32 31.39 20.01
N VAL A 27 -15.43 31.05 21.30
CA VAL A 27 -14.46 30.15 21.93
C VAL A 27 -14.64 28.75 21.33
N ALA A 28 -13.55 28.28 20.74
CA ALA A 28 -13.28 26.96 20.20
C ALA A 28 -14.04 25.80 20.87
N ALA A 29 -14.98 25.21 20.14
CA ALA A 29 -15.27 23.79 20.24
C ALA A 29 -14.26 23.02 19.37
N ALA A 30 -12.99 23.06 19.75
CA ALA A 30 -12.00 22.06 19.35
C ALA A 30 -11.96 20.96 20.42
N ALA A 31 -13.14 20.42 20.77
CA ALA A 31 -13.21 19.12 21.39
C ALA A 31 -12.99 18.12 20.26
N GLY A 32 -11.89 17.37 20.33
CA GLY A 32 -11.50 16.38 19.35
C GLY A 32 -12.67 15.49 18.97
N GLY A 33 -13.27 15.77 17.82
CA GLY A 33 -14.14 14.83 17.17
C GLY A 33 -13.29 13.62 16.88
N THR A 34 -13.60 12.50 17.53
CA THR A 34 -13.26 11.17 17.03
C THR A 34 -13.90 11.07 15.65
N SER A 35 -13.18 11.54 14.64
CA SER A 35 -13.41 11.16 13.25
C SER A 35 -13.50 9.65 13.28
N ARG A 36 -14.72 9.13 13.06
CA ARG A 36 -14.98 7.70 12.96
C ARG A 36 -14.04 7.20 11.86
N ARG A 37 -12.98 6.50 12.25
CA ARG A 37 -11.96 6.03 11.31
C ARG A 37 -12.66 5.11 10.33
N GLN A 38 -12.53 5.43 9.05
CA GLN A 38 -13.07 4.61 7.99
C GLN A 38 -12.09 3.46 7.72
N TRP A 39 -12.60 2.23 7.79
CA TRP A 39 -11.85 1.03 7.45
C TRP A 39 -12.15 0.62 5.99
N PRO A 40 -11.17 0.06 5.26
CA PRO A 40 -9.75 -0.03 5.61
C PRO A 40 -9.04 1.33 5.59
N VAL A 41 -7.90 1.44 6.28
CA VAL A 41 -7.04 2.63 6.18
C VAL A 41 -6.50 2.74 4.76
N PRO A 42 -6.78 3.83 4.03
CA PRO A 42 -6.36 3.95 2.64
C PRO A 42 -4.84 4.04 2.53
N TYR A 43 -4.28 3.39 1.52
CA TYR A 43 -2.86 3.52 1.19
C TYR A 43 -2.53 4.96 0.81
N LYS A 44 -1.56 5.55 1.52
CA LYS A 44 -1.10 6.93 1.31
C LYS A 44 -0.18 6.98 0.11
N ARG A 45 -0.58 7.79 -0.88
CA ARG A 45 0.25 8.14 -2.03
C ARG A 45 1.06 9.42 -1.78
N PHE A 46 2.13 9.57 -2.55
CA PHE A 46 3.08 10.68 -2.47
C PHE A 46 3.06 11.49 -3.76
N SER A 47 3.60 12.71 -3.71
CA SER A 47 3.72 13.57 -4.90
C SER A 47 4.90 13.16 -5.81
N PHE A 48 5.91 12.47 -5.26
CA PHE A 48 7.07 11.96 -5.99
C PHE A 48 7.71 10.78 -5.24
N ARG A 49 8.52 10.00 -5.95
CA ARG A 49 9.38 8.97 -5.37
C ARG A 49 10.73 9.56 -4.94
N PRO A 50 11.13 9.45 -3.67
CA PRO A 50 12.46 9.86 -3.25
C PRO A 50 13.51 8.86 -3.74
N GLU A 51 14.71 9.36 -4.04
CA GLU A 51 15.88 8.51 -4.27
C GLU A 51 16.12 7.60 -3.06
N PRO A 52 16.46 6.31 -3.26
CA PRO A 52 16.76 5.43 -2.15
C PRO A 52 17.98 5.89 -1.35
N ASP A 53 17.91 5.73 -0.03
CA ASP A 53 19.04 6.02 0.86
C ASP A 53 20.23 5.08 0.54
N PRO A 54 21.49 5.57 0.54
CA PRO A 54 22.66 4.75 0.26
C PRO A 54 22.85 3.52 1.17
N TYR A 55 22.23 3.54 2.35
CA TYR A 55 22.17 2.37 3.24
C TYR A 55 21.41 1.20 2.62
N CYS A 56 20.37 1.48 1.83
CA CYS A 56 19.56 0.47 1.17
C CYS A 56 20.29 -0.08 -0.05
N GLN A 57 20.89 -1.26 0.09
CA GLN A 57 21.59 -1.94 -0.99
C GLN A 57 20.94 -3.29 -1.28
N ALA A 58 20.62 -3.52 -2.54
CA ALA A 58 20.02 -4.78 -2.98
C ALA A 58 21.11 -5.80 -3.28
N LYS A 59 20.94 -7.04 -2.81
CA LYS A 59 21.85 -8.14 -3.19
C LYS A 59 21.71 -8.50 -4.67
N TYR A 60 20.48 -8.44 -5.17
CA TYR A 60 20.15 -8.60 -6.58
C TYR A 60 19.59 -7.27 -7.09
N THR A 61 20.12 -6.79 -8.20
CA THR A 61 19.71 -5.52 -8.81
C THR A 61 18.23 -5.54 -9.14
N PHE A 62 17.51 -4.51 -8.73
CA PHE A 62 16.12 -4.28 -9.13
C PHE A 62 16.05 -4.01 -10.64
N CYS A 63 15.14 -4.70 -11.33
CA CYS A 63 14.84 -4.50 -12.75
C CYS A 63 16.08 -4.48 -13.67
N PRO A 64 16.92 -5.53 -13.66
CA PRO A 64 18.24 -5.51 -14.31
C PRO A 64 18.19 -5.34 -15.82
N THR A 65 17.12 -5.82 -16.46
CA THR A 65 16.86 -5.72 -17.91
C THR A 65 15.77 -4.69 -18.24
N GLY A 66 15.47 -3.80 -17.29
CA GLY A 66 14.44 -2.79 -17.42
C GLY A 66 14.63 -1.91 -18.64
N SER A 67 13.55 -1.70 -19.38
CA SER A 67 13.51 -0.85 -20.56
C SER A 67 12.36 0.15 -20.48
N ARG A 68 12.45 1.22 -21.27
CA ARG A 68 11.38 2.21 -21.34
C ARG A 68 10.16 1.58 -22.01
N ILE A 69 8.98 1.78 -21.43
CA ILE A 69 7.72 1.36 -22.04
C ILE A 69 7.58 2.01 -23.43
N PRO A 70 7.49 1.23 -24.52
CA PRO A 70 7.40 1.76 -25.88
C PRO A 70 6.03 2.37 -26.16
N VAL A 71 5.95 3.17 -27.22
CA VAL A 71 4.67 3.67 -27.73
C VAL A 71 4.17 2.72 -28.81
N MET A 72 2.99 2.15 -28.63
CA MET A 72 2.36 1.24 -29.58
C MET A 72 1.60 2.01 -30.67
N LYS A 73 1.51 1.44 -31.87
CA LYS A 73 0.66 1.99 -32.95
C LYS A 73 -0.82 1.88 -32.53
N GLY A 74 -1.62 2.91 -32.79
CA GLY A 74 -2.96 3.00 -32.21
C GLY A 74 -3.93 1.88 -32.62
N ASP A 75 -3.78 1.37 -33.83
CA ASP A 75 -4.52 0.26 -34.44
C ASP A 75 -3.88 -1.12 -34.21
N ASP A 76 -2.77 -1.20 -33.45
CA ASP A 76 -2.19 -2.48 -33.06
C ASP A 76 -3.12 -3.24 -32.13
N VAL A 77 -3.05 -4.56 -32.21
CA VAL A 77 -3.74 -5.49 -31.31
C VAL A 77 -2.71 -6.05 -30.34
N ILE A 78 -2.88 -5.73 -29.06
CA ILE A 78 -2.00 -6.14 -27.98
C ILE A 78 -2.71 -7.23 -27.17
N GLU A 79 -2.14 -8.42 -27.14
CA GLU A 79 -2.56 -9.51 -26.27
C GLU A 79 -2.04 -9.27 -24.86
N VAL A 80 -2.90 -9.45 -23.86
CA VAL A 80 -2.59 -9.24 -22.45
C VAL A 80 -2.63 -10.59 -21.74
N PHE A 81 -1.52 -10.96 -21.11
CA PHE A 81 -1.36 -12.24 -20.40
C PHE A 81 -1.31 -12.00 -18.90
N ARG A 82 -1.91 -12.92 -18.15
CA ARG A 82 -1.63 -13.12 -16.72
C ARG A 82 -0.40 -14.02 -16.63
N LEU A 83 0.57 -13.55 -15.87
CA LEU A 83 1.80 -14.25 -15.57
C LEU A 83 1.86 -14.48 -14.07
N GLN A 84 2.07 -15.71 -13.65
CA GLN A 84 2.20 -16.06 -12.25
C GLN A 84 3.22 -17.18 -12.11
N ALA A 85 4.16 -17.08 -11.17
CA ALA A 85 5.17 -18.10 -10.89
C ALA A 85 5.48 -18.14 -9.39
N PRO A 86 5.98 -19.25 -8.83
CA PRO A 86 6.36 -19.29 -7.41
C PRO A 86 7.44 -18.27 -7.05
N VAL A 87 7.30 -17.63 -5.89
CA VAL A 87 8.31 -16.67 -5.40
C VAL A 87 9.63 -17.41 -5.14
N TRP A 88 10.74 -16.78 -5.53
CA TRP A 88 12.12 -17.24 -5.28
C TRP A 88 12.40 -18.69 -5.73
N GLU A 89 11.75 -19.14 -6.81
CA GLU A 89 12.04 -20.42 -7.46
C GLU A 89 13.54 -20.60 -7.73
N PHE A 90 14.23 -19.54 -8.18
CA PHE A 90 15.68 -19.55 -8.40
C PHE A 90 16.52 -19.85 -7.14
N LYS A 91 15.98 -19.66 -5.94
CA LYS A 91 16.70 -19.82 -4.66
C LYS A 91 16.24 -21.04 -3.87
N TYR A 92 14.95 -21.38 -3.95
CA TYR A 92 14.34 -22.44 -3.15
C TYR A 92 13.66 -23.55 -3.97
N GLY A 93 13.79 -23.50 -5.30
CA GLY A 93 13.09 -24.41 -6.21
C GLY A 93 11.57 -24.36 -5.99
N ASP A 94 10.94 -25.52 -6.12
CA ASP A 94 9.47 -25.64 -6.10
C ASP A 94 8.86 -25.50 -4.69
N LEU A 95 9.65 -25.40 -3.62
CA LEU A 95 9.17 -25.44 -2.22
C LEU A 95 8.13 -24.37 -1.92
N LEU A 96 8.34 -23.14 -2.40
CA LEU A 96 7.38 -22.04 -2.20
C LEU A 96 6.15 -22.15 -3.13
N GLY A 97 6.26 -22.88 -4.24
CA GLY A 97 5.14 -23.26 -5.10
C GLY A 97 4.20 -24.24 -4.39
N HIS A 98 4.73 -25.17 -3.60
CA HIS A 98 3.92 -26.07 -2.77
C HIS A 98 3.14 -25.33 -1.67
N LEU A 99 3.65 -24.20 -1.20
CA LEU A 99 2.97 -23.29 -0.27
C LEU A 99 2.09 -22.24 -0.96
N LYS A 100 2.02 -22.28 -2.30
CA LYS A 100 1.28 -21.34 -3.16
C LYS A 100 1.60 -19.87 -2.85
N ILE A 101 2.87 -19.56 -2.63
CA ILE A 101 3.36 -18.19 -2.53
C ILE A 101 3.84 -17.79 -3.92
N MET A 102 3.00 -17.07 -4.64
CA MET A 102 3.18 -16.74 -6.05
C MET A 102 3.55 -15.26 -6.26
N HIS A 103 4.43 -15.01 -7.22
CA HIS A 103 4.73 -13.71 -7.82
C HIS A 103 3.81 -13.47 -9.01
N ASP A 104 3.26 -12.27 -9.13
CA ASP A 104 2.29 -11.88 -10.15
C ASP A 104 2.86 -10.81 -11.09
N ALA A 105 2.64 -10.99 -12.39
CA ALA A 105 3.05 -10.07 -13.45
C ALA A 105 2.03 -10.02 -14.60
N ILE A 106 2.22 -9.07 -15.51
CA ILE A 106 1.41 -8.91 -16.72
C ILE A 106 2.30 -9.03 -17.95
N GLY A 107 1.93 -9.91 -18.87
CA GLY A 107 2.57 -10.02 -20.17
C GLY A 107 1.82 -9.22 -21.23
N PHE A 108 2.54 -8.67 -22.20
CA PHE A 108 1.98 -8.01 -23.37
C PHE A 108 2.63 -8.56 -24.63
N ARG A 109 1.85 -8.83 -25.68
CA ARG A 109 2.39 -9.20 -27.01
C ARG A 109 1.73 -8.36 -28.09
N SER A 110 2.53 -7.66 -28.88
CA SER A 110 2.08 -6.89 -30.04
C SER A 110 1.97 -7.82 -31.24
N THR A 111 0.80 -7.82 -31.89
CA THR A 111 0.58 -8.61 -33.11
C THR A 111 1.26 -7.98 -34.33
N LEU A 112 1.41 -6.64 -34.35
CA LEU A 112 2.06 -5.93 -35.45
C LEU A 112 3.59 -6.12 -35.45
N THR A 113 4.23 -6.07 -34.27
CA THR A 113 5.70 -6.17 -34.17
C THR A 113 6.17 -7.58 -33.84
N GLY A 114 5.29 -8.45 -33.34
CA GLY A 114 5.63 -9.77 -32.82
C GLY A 114 6.37 -9.74 -31.47
N LYS A 115 6.78 -8.56 -30.98
CA LYS A 115 7.48 -8.41 -29.70
C LYS A 115 6.55 -8.63 -28.53
N ASN A 116 7.11 -9.16 -27.45
CA ASN A 116 6.43 -9.31 -26.19
C ASN A 116 7.22 -8.67 -25.04
N TYR A 117 6.53 -8.39 -23.96
CA TYR A 117 7.03 -7.63 -22.83
C TYR A 117 6.44 -8.18 -21.54
N THR A 118 7.21 -8.07 -20.46
CA THR A 118 6.76 -8.39 -19.11
C THR A 118 6.74 -7.11 -18.28
N MET A 119 5.68 -6.94 -17.50
CA MET A 119 5.52 -5.83 -16.57
C MET A 119 5.20 -6.36 -15.18
N GLU A 120 5.99 -5.94 -14.22
CA GLU A 120 5.93 -6.40 -12.84
C GLU A 120 5.95 -5.20 -11.88
N TRP A 121 5.66 -5.42 -10.61
CA TRP A 121 5.88 -4.44 -9.56
C TRP A 121 6.34 -5.15 -8.31
N TYR A 122 7.56 -4.85 -7.84
CA TYR A 122 8.16 -5.57 -6.72
C TYR A 122 9.18 -4.71 -5.97
N GLU A 123 9.75 -5.30 -4.93
CA GLU A 123 10.65 -4.65 -3.98
C GLU A 123 11.98 -4.27 -4.62
N LEU A 124 12.44 -3.03 -4.40
CA LEU A 124 13.78 -2.62 -4.81
C LEU A 124 14.87 -3.41 -4.05
N PHE A 125 14.58 -3.74 -2.79
CA PHE A 125 15.52 -4.31 -1.84
C PHE A 125 15.07 -5.67 -1.29
N GLN A 126 14.28 -6.43 -2.05
CA GLN A 126 13.70 -7.71 -1.64
C GLN A 126 12.67 -7.63 -0.49
N LEU A 127 11.81 -8.65 -0.41
CA LEU A 127 10.66 -8.74 0.51
C LEU A 127 11.00 -8.44 1.98
N GLY A 128 12.05 -9.07 2.52
CA GLY A 128 12.40 -8.93 3.94
C GLY A 128 12.64 -7.48 4.38
N ASN A 129 13.26 -6.66 3.51
CA ASN A 129 13.51 -5.23 3.76
C ASN A 129 12.26 -4.37 3.66
N CYS A 130 11.21 -4.87 2.99
CA CYS A 130 9.90 -4.23 2.92
C CYS A 130 8.99 -4.63 4.09
N THR A 131 9.18 -5.82 4.66
CA THR A 131 8.36 -6.34 5.75
C THR A 131 8.86 -5.93 7.14
N PHE A 132 10.18 -5.85 7.34
CA PHE A 132 10.77 -5.54 8.64
C PHE A 132 11.91 -4.51 8.53
N PRO A 133 12.03 -3.59 9.51
CA PRO A 133 13.03 -2.53 9.45
C PRO A 133 14.40 -2.98 9.91
N HIS A 134 15.40 -2.16 9.58
CA HIS A 134 16.75 -2.22 10.13
C HIS A 134 16.84 -1.43 11.42
N LEU A 135 17.47 -2.01 12.44
CA LEU A 135 17.75 -1.34 13.71
C LEU A 135 19.20 -0.83 13.72
N ARG A 136 19.35 0.45 13.36
CA ARG A 136 20.65 1.12 13.30
C ARG A 136 21.01 1.74 14.65
N PRO A 137 22.22 1.52 15.20
CA PRO A 137 22.60 2.02 16.53
C PRO A 137 22.64 3.56 16.62
N GLU A 138 22.93 4.24 15.51
CA GLU A 138 22.99 5.70 15.39
C GLU A 138 21.62 6.36 15.21
N MET A 139 20.55 5.59 15.04
CA MET A 139 19.19 6.09 14.86
C MET A 139 18.26 5.64 15.99
N ASN A 140 17.40 6.56 16.43
CA ASN A 140 16.38 6.23 17.42
C ASN A 140 15.28 5.37 16.81
N ALA A 141 14.74 5.78 15.65
CA ALA A 141 13.70 5.08 14.92
C ALA A 141 14.26 3.89 14.11
N PRO A 142 13.49 2.78 13.97
CA PRO A 142 13.76 1.74 12.97
C PRO A 142 13.78 2.33 11.55
N PHE A 143 14.73 1.89 10.73
CA PHE A 143 14.96 2.41 9.38
C PHE A 143 14.44 1.45 8.32
N TRP A 144 13.64 1.95 7.37
CA TRP A 144 12.96 1.13 6.38
C TRP A 144 13.58 1.25 4.99
N CYS A 145 13.86 0.11 4.35
CA CYS A 145 14.24 0.02 2.94
C CYS A 145 13.09 -0.62 2.16
N ASN A 146 11.89 -0.05 2.28
CA ASN A 146 10.64 -0.67 1.84
C ASN A 146 10.10 -0.13 0.51
N GLN A 147 10.95 0.46 -0.33
CA GLN A 147 10.49 0.93 -1.63
C GLN A 147 10.14 -0.25 -2.56
N GLY A 148 9.00 -0.14 -3.25
CA GLY A 148 8.62 -1.00 -4.37
C GLY A 148 8.30 -0.16 -5.60
N ALA A 149 8.54 -0.70 -6.79
CA ALA A 149 8.34 0.02 -8.06
C ALA A 149 7.98 -0.92 -9.21
N ALA A 150 7.44 -0.33 -10.28
CA ALA A 150 7.15 -1.03 -11.53
C ALA A 150 8.44 -1.32 -12.30
N CYS A 151 8.53 -2.50 -12.87
CA CYS A 151 9.58 -2.94 -13.79
C CYS A 151 8.93 -3.35 -15.11
N PHE A 152 9.49 -2.90 -16.24
CA PHE A 152 9.03 -3.26 -17.58
C PHE A 152 10.24 -3.66 -18.42
N PHE A 153 10.17 -4.78 -19.13
CA PHE A 153 11.25 -5.27 -19.97
C PHE A 153 10.74 -6.07 -21.17
N GLU A 154 11.59 -6.22 -22.18
CA GLU A 154 11.29 -7.01 -23.39
C GLU A 154 11.50 -8.51 -23.12
N GLY A 155 10.60 -9.34 -23.64
CA GLY A 155 10.60 -10.78 -23.40
C GLY A 155 9.52 -11.24 -22.41
N ILE A 156 8.89 -12.36 -22.72
CA ILE A 156 8.16 -13.22 -21.77
C ILE A 156 8.94 -14.53 -21.71
N ASP A 157 9.44 -14.90 -20.54
CA ASP A 157 10.12 -16.18 -20.33
C ASP A 157 9.08 -17.29 -20.12
N ASP A 158 8.66 -17.91 -21.22
CA ASP A 158 7.67 -18.98 -21.22
C ASP A 158 7.98 -20.10 -20.23
N SER A 159 9.26 -20.46 -20.04
CA SER A 159 9.64 -21.56 -19.14
C SER A 159 9.36 -21.18 -17.70
N HIS A 160 9.82 -20.00 -17.29
CA HIS A 160 9.59 -19.47 -15.94
C HIS A 160 8.10 -19.42 -15.57
N TRP A 161 7.24 -18.98 -16.50
CA TRP A 161 5.81 -18.80 -16.19
C TRP A 161 4.97 -20.06 -16.39
N LYS A 162 5.42 -21.06 -17.17
CA LYS A 162 4.63 -22.27 -17.47
C LYS A 162 5.03 -23.49 -16.66
N GLU A 163 6.28 -23.62 -16.23
CA GLU A 163 6.78 -24.84 -15.59
C GLU A 163 6.06 -25.10 -14.26
N ASN A 164 6.03 -24.10 -13.38
CA ASN A 164 5.39 -24.18 -12.06
C ASN A 164 4.33 -23.09 -11.82
N GLY A 165 3.88 -22.44 -12.89
CA GLY A 165 3.14 -21.19 -12.84
C GLY A 165 1.86 -21.16 -13.68
N THR A 166 1.50 -19.97 -14.13
CA THR A 166 0.42 -19.73 -15.07
C THR A 166 0.83 -18.66 -16.08
N LEU A 167 0.72 -19.00 -17.37
CA LEU A 167 0.77 -18.07 -18.49
C LEU A 167 -0.51 -18.23 -19.29
N VAL A 168 -1.43 -17.26 -19.17
CA VAL A 168 -2.74 -17.34 -19.83
C VAL A 168 -3.16 -15.99 -20.40
N LEU A 169 -3.68 -16.00 -21.63
CA LEU A 169 -4.26 -14.82 -22.27
C LEU A 169 -5.53 -14.42 -21.51
N VAL A 170 -5.62 -13.17 -21.04
CA VAL A 170 -6.76 -12.67 -20.25
C VAL A 170 -7.57 -11.61 -20.97
N ALA A 171 -6.96 -10.84 -21.87
CA ALA A 171 -7.63 -9.81 -22.65
C ALA A 171 -6.88 -9.52 -23.95
N THR A 172 -7.52 -8.77 -24.83
CA THR A 172 -6.91 -8.16 -26.01
C THR A 172 -7.29 -6.69 -26.02
N ILE A 173 -6.30 -5.80 -26.18
CA ILE A 173 -6.48 -4.35 -26.13
C ILE A 173 -5.90 -3.68 -27.37
N SER A 174 -6.34 -2.45 -27.68
CA SER A 174 -5.71 -1.65 -28.72
C SER A 174 -4.36 -1.07 -28.26
N GLY A 175 -3.47 -0.76 -29.19
CA GLY A 175 -2.24 -0.01 -28.86
C GLY A 175 -2.53 1.36 -28.24
N ASN A 176 -3.65 2.00 -28.60
CA ASN A 176 -4.11 3.22 -27.92
C ASN A 176 -4.43 3.00 -26.43
N THR A 177 -5.09 1.88 -26.09
CA THR A 177 -5.37 1.50 -24.71
C THR A 177 -4.07 1.20 -23.96
N PHE A 178 -3.13 0.49 -24.58
CA PHE A 178 -1.80 0.25 -24.01
C PHE A 178 -1.07 1.57 -23.68
N ASN A 179 -1.06 2.52 -24.61
CA ASN A 179 -0.41 3.82 -24.42
C ASN A 179 -1.04 4.65 -23.28
N LYS A 180 -2.36 4.54 -23.07
CA LYS A 180 -3.04 5.16 -21.92
C LYS A 180 -2.63 4.49 -20.61
N MET A 181 -2.59 3.16 -20.59
CA MET A 181 -2.12 2.38 -19.45
C MET A 181 -0.67 2.72 -19.10
N ALA A 182 0.23 2.83 -20.08
CA ALA A 182 1.63 3.20 -19.87
C ALA A 182 1.79 4.57 -19.17
N LYS A 183 0.96 5.56 -19.53
CA LYS A 183 0.94 6.87 -18.84
C LYS A 183 0.47 6.75 -17.40
N TRP A 184 -0.56 5.93 -17.16
CA TRP A 184 -1.06 5.66 -15.81
C TRP A 184 -0.02 4.90 -14.97
N VAL A 185 0.66 3.89 -15.51
CA VAL A 185 1.74 3.14 -14.81
C VAL A 185 2.84 4.09 -14.37
N LYS A 186 3.23 5.05 -15.22
CA LYS A 186 4.20 6.08 -14.82
C LYS A 186 3.71 6.88 -13.60
N GLN A 187 2.45 7.32 -13.59
CA GLN A 187 1.88 8.04 -12.45
C GLN A 187 1.76 7.16 -11.19
N ASP A 188 1.36 5.89 -11.34
CA ASP A 188 1.29 4.95 -10.24
C ASP A 188 2.68 4.72 -9.63
N ASN A 189 3.71 4.57 -10.47
CA ASN A 189 5.09 4.32 -10.06
C ASN A 189 5.72 5.51 -9.32
N GLU A 190 5.30 6.75 -9.59
CA GLU A 190 5.81 7.95 -8.90
C GLU A 190 5.06 8.24 -7.58
N THR A 191 3.86 7.69 -7.41
CA THR A 191 2.98 8.04 -6.28
C THR A 191 2.79 6.89 -5.29
N GLY A 192 2.85 5.64 -5.75
CA GLY A 192 2.83 4.41 -4.97
C GLY A 192 4.24 3.90 -4.70
N ILE A 193 4.87 4.44 -3.67
CA ILE A 193 6.33 4.36 -3.54
C ILE A 193 6.84 3.27 -2.59
N TYR A 194 6.00 2.71 -1.72
CA TYR A 194 6.41 1.72 -0.74
C TYR A 194 5.62 0.41 -0.91
N TYR A 195 6.31 -0.70 -0.66
CA TYR A 195 5.73 -2.04 -0.65
C TYR A 195 5.18 -2.33 0.74
N GLU A 196 3.97 -2.89 0.80
CA GLU A 196 3.37 -3.39 2.02
C GLU A 196 2.98 -4.86 1.87
N THR A 197 3.48 -5.70 2.78
CA THR A 197 3.31 -7.16 2.73
C THR A 197 1.98 -7.60 3.32
N TRP A 198 1.56 -6.97 4.41
CA TRP A 198 0.48 -7.52 5.23
C TRP A 198 -0.88 -7.01 4.78
N THR A 199 -1.79 -7.94 4.49
CA THR A 199 -3.23 -7.64 4.63
C THR A 199 -3.64 -7.91 6.07
N VAL A 200 -4.38 -7.01 6.71
CA VAL A 200 -4.83 -7.20 8.09
C VAL A 200 -6.34 -7.19 8.17
N GLN A 201 -6.91 -8.26 8.74
CA GLN A 201 -8.37 -8.46 8.84
C GLN A 201 -8.83 -8.80 10.25
N ALA A 202 -10.12 -8.61 10.50
CA ALA A 202 -10.76 -8.94 11.78
C ALA A 202 -10.81 -10.46 12.05
N SER A 203 -11.08 -11.26 11.02
CA SER A 203 -11.22 -12.72 11.07
C SER A 203 -11.06 -13.33 9.65
N PRO A 204 -10.87 -14.66 9.51
CA PRO A 204 -10.81 -15.32 8.19
C PRO A 204 -12.18 -15.52 7.54
N GLU A 205 -13.26 -15.01 8.13
CA GLU A 205 -14.62 -15.21 7.63
C GLU A 205 -14.91 -14.31 6.43
N LYS A 206 -15.74 -14.80 5.51
CA LYS A 206 -16.14 -14.03 4.34
C LYS A 206 -16.91 -12.77 4.78
N GLY A 207 -16.45 -11.60 4.32
CA GLY A 207 -17.06 -10.32 4.68
C GLY A 207 -16.56 -9.74 6.01
N ALA A 208 -15.54 -10.34 6.63
CA ALA A 208 -14.87 -9.75 7.78
C ALA A 208 -14.28 -8.38 7.44
N GLU A 209 -14.31 -7.48 8.43
CA GLU A 209 -13.77 -6.13 8.28
C GLU A 209 -12.26 -6.19 7.99
N THR A 210 -11.84 -5.43 6.99
CA THR A 210 -10.43 -5.30 6.61
C THR A 210 -9.90 -3.99 7.18
N TRP A 211 -8.82 -4.08 7.95
CA TRP A 211 -8.19 -2.92 8.57
C TRP A 211 -7.16 -2.28 7.64
N PHE A 212 -6.33 -3.11 6.99
CA PHE A 212 -5.26 -2.70 6.09
C PHE A 212 -5.20 -3.65 4.90
N GLU A 213 -5.00 -3.08 3.71
CA GLU A 213 -4.74 -3.83 2.49
C GLU A 213 -3.24 -3.81 2.19
N SER A 214 -2.71 -4.93 1.69
CA SER A 214 -1.33 -4.97 1.20
C SER A 214 -1.15 -4.05 -0.02
N TYR A 215 0.11 -3.75 -0.35
CA TYR A 215 0.49 -3.01 -1.55
C TYR A 215 1.71 -3.71 -2.18
N ASP A 216 1.41 -4.77 -2.93
CA ASP A 216 2.36 -5.74 -3.47
C ASP A 216 2.17 -5.95 -5.00
N CYS A 217 2.89 -6.93 -5.56
CA CYS A 217 2.83 -7.29 -6.98
C CYS A 217 1.41 -7.65 -7.44
N SER A 218 0.69 -8.47 -6.67
CA SER A 218 -0.68 -8.87 -6.98
C SER A 218 -1.62 -7.66 -7.05
N LYS A 219 -1.47 -6.71 -6.11
CA LYS A 219 -2.26 -5.48 -6.08
C LYS A 219 -1.94 -4.57 -7.26
N PHE A 220 -0.71 -4.51 -7.73
CA PHE A 220 -0.36 -3.79 -8.95
C PHE A 220 -1.01 -4.41 -10.20
N VAL A 221 -0.99 -5.75 -10.32
CA VAL A 221 -1.66 -6.46 -11.41
C VAL A 221 -3.16 -6.15 -11.43
N LEU A 222 -3.80 -6.25 -10.27
CA LEU A 222 -5.23 -5.95 -10.13
C LEU A 222 -5.56 -4.49 -10.48
N ARG A 223 -4.80 -3.51 -9.96
CA ARG A 223 -4.96 -2.09 -10.34
C ARG A 223 -4.79 -1.85 -11.83
N THR A 224 -3.85 -2.55 -12.46
CA THR A 224 -3.64 -2.44 -13.91
C THR A 224 -4.83 -3.00 -14.68
N TYR A 225 -5.38 -4.14 -14.26
CA TYR A 225 -6.57 -4.72 -14.88
C TYR A 225 -7.80 -3.83 -14.69
N GLU A 226 -8.01 -3.27 -13.50
CA GLU A 226 -9.06 -2.28 -13.24
C GLU A 226 -8.93 -1.08 -14.19
N LYS A 227 -7.71 -0.55 -14.34
CA LYS A 227 -7.47 0.59 -15.23
C LYS A 227 -7.70 0.25 -16.70
N LEU A 228 -7.32 -0.95 -17.14
CA LEU A 228 -7.63 -1.42 -18.48
C LEU A 228 -9.14 -1.56 -18.70
N ALA A 229 -9.89 -2.06 -17.71
CA ALA A 229 -11.35 -2.15 -17.77
C ALA A 229 -12.00 -0.75 -17.85
N GLU A 230 -11.50 0.24 -17.10
CA GLU A 230 -11.94 1.64 -17.23
C GLU A 230 -11.70 2.20 -18.64
N PHE A 231 -10.62 1.77 -19.30
CA PHE A 231 -10.34 2.13 -20.70
C PHE A 231 -11.11 1.29 -21.72
N GLY A 232 -12.02 0.42 -21.28
CA GLY A 232 -12.91 -0.37 -22.12
C GLY A 232 -12.35 -1.72 -22.54
N ALA A 233 -11.29 -2.23 -21.89
CA ALA A 233 -10.83 -3.59 -22.13
C ALA A 233 -11.85 -4.62 -21.64
N GLU A 234 -12.03 -5.69 -22.42
CA GLU A 234 -12.88 -6.81 -22.06
C GLU A 234 -12.02 -8.01 -21.67
N PHE A 235 -12.23 -8.49 -20.45
CA PHE A 235 -11.50 -9.63 -19.91
C PHE A 235 -12.26 -10.93 -20.16
N LYS A 236 -11.51 -12.00 -20.44
CA LYS A 236 -12.04 -13.36 -20.52
C LYS A 236 -12.57 -13.81 -19.16
N LYS A 237 -13.57 -14.68 -19.17
CA LYS A 237 -14.11 -15.32 -17.96
C LYS A 237 -13.23 -16.51 -17.59
N ILE A 238 -12.20 -16.25 -16.81
CA ILE A 238 -11.29 -17.26 -16.27
C ILE A 238 -11.14 -17.03 -14.77
N GLU A 239 -10.90 -18.12 -14.04
CA GLU A 239 -10.58 -18.06 -12.62
C GLU A 239 -9.17 -17.49 -12.43
N THR A 240 -9.04 -16.51 -11.54
CA THR A 240 -7.77 -15.85 -11.23
C THR A 240 -7.54 -15.80 -9.73
N ASN A 241 -6.53 -16.52 -9.26
CA ASN A 241 -6.24 -16.67 -7.83
C ASN A 241 -4.91 -16.00 -7.49
N TYR A 242 -4.88 -15.37 -6.32
CA TYR A 242 -3.76 -14.55 -5.89
C TYR A 242 -3.31 -14.95 -4.50
N THR A 243 -2.02 -14.86 -4.26
CA THR A 243 -1.44 -15.08 -2.93
C THR A 243 -1.77 -13.89 -2.06
N ARG A 244 -2.28 -14.14 -0.85
CA ARG A 244 -2.44 -13.12 0.18
C ARG A 244 -1.90 -13.60 1.51
N ILE A 245 -1.13 -12.73 2.15
CA ILE A 245 -0.56 -12.97 3.47
C ILE A 245 -1.37 -12.14 4.48
N PHE A 246 -2.12 -12.83 5.31
CA PHE A 246 -3.03 -12.23 6.28
C PHE A 246 -2.46 -12.23 7.68
N LEU A 247 -2.61 -11.10 8.37
CA LEU A 247 -2.62 -11.00 9.82
C LEU A 247 -4.06 -10.88 10.31
N TYR A 248 -4.44 -11.63 11.34
CA TYR A 248 -5.75 -11.49 11.98
C TYR A 248 -5.62 -10.80 13.32
N SER A 249 -6.42 -9.75 13.54
CA SER A 249 -6.38 -8.94 14.76
C SER A 249 -7.73 -8.33 15.12
N GLY A 250 -7.89 -7.90 16.36
CA GLY A 250 -8.94 -6.93 16.71
C GLY A 250 -8.69 -5.56 16.07
N GLU A 251 -9.52 -4.58 16.41
CA GLU A 251 -9.40 -3.24 15.87
C GLU A 251 -8.00 -2.64 16.16
N PRO A 252 -7.25 -2.18 15.15
CA PRO A 252 -5.91 -1.63 15.33
C PRO A 252 -5.92 -0.31 16.10
N THR A 253 -4.92 -0.15 16.98
CA THR A 253 -4.71 1.12 17.69
C THR A 253 -3.58 1.91 17.06
N TYR A 254 -3.83 3.17 16.71
CA TYR A 254 -2.78 4.06 16.20
C TYR A 254 -1.84 4.48 17.33
N LEU A 255 -0.54 4.35 17.09
CA LEU A 255 0.49 4.69 18.07
C LEU A 255 1.17 6.03 17.79
N GLY A 256 1.27 6.42 16.52
CA GLY A 256 1.95 7.65 16.10
C GLY A 256 2.87 7.42 14.90
N ASN A 257 3.53 8.49 14.48
CA ASN A 257 4.56 8.46 13.44
C ASN A 257 5.97 8.31 14.06
N GLU A 258 7.00 8.27 13.21
CA GLU A 258 8.39 8.10 13.66
C GLU A 258 8.83 9.18 14.67
N THR A 259 8.56 10.45 14.39
CA THR A 259 9.03 11.55 15.25
C THR A 259 8.25 11.63 16.56
N SER A 260 6.96 11.29 16.56
CA SER A 260 6.13 11.28 17.77
C SER A 260 6.47 10.13 18.72
N ILE A 261 6.97 9.00 18.21
CA ILE A 261 7.32 7.82 19.02
C ILE A 261 8.80 7.83 19.42
N PHE A 262 9.70 8.06 18.48
CA PHE A 262 11.15 7.90 18.67
C PHE A 262 11.90 9.24 18.82
N GLY A 263 11.20 10.37 18.72
CA GLY A 263 11.77 11.70 18.93
C GLY A 263 12.04 12.02 20.41
N PRO A 264 12.62 13.20 20.71
CA PRO A 264 13.01 13.60 22.06
C PRO A 264 11.86 13.61 23.09
N THR A 265 10.65 13.93 22.63
CA THR A 265 9.42 13.98 23.43
C THR A 265 8.58 12.70 23.34
N GLY A 266 9.07 11.69 22.62
CA GLY A 266 8.36 10.43 22.40
C GLY A 266 8.36 9.50 23.62
N ASN A 267 7.44 8.54 23.62
CA ASN A 267 7.34 7.56 24.70
C ASN A 267 8.46 6.52 24.60
N LYS A 268 9.49 6.68 25.45
CA LYS A 268 10.68 5.80 25.48
C LYS A 268 10.36 4.34 25.71
N THR A 269 9.35 4.03 26.54
CA THR A 269 8.94 2.65 26.82
C THR A 269 8.33 2.00 25.59
N LEU A 270 7.45 2.73 24.89
CA LEU A 270 6.85 2.27 23.64
C LEU A 270 7.90 2.10 22.52
N ALA A 271 8.79 3.09 22.37
CA ALA A 271 9.87 3.03 21.39
C ALA A 271 10.76 1.80 21.60
N LEU A 272 11.12 1.50 22.86
CA LEU A 272 11.89 0.31 23.20
C LEU A 272 11.10 -0.99 22.94
N ALA A 273 9.80 -1.01 23.23
CA ALA A 273 8.94 -2.16 22.94
C ALA A 273 8.89 -2.47 21.43
N ILE A 274 8.72 -1.44 20.59
CA ILE A 274 8.72 -1.59 19.13
C ILE A 274 10.08 -2.09 18.63
N LYS A 275 11.19 -1.51 19.10
CA LYS A 275 12.54 -1.99 18.72
C LYS A 275 12.78 -3.43 19.14
N ARG A 276 12.34 -3.81 20.35
CA ARG A 276 12.43 -5.20 20.84
C ARG A 276 11.59 -6.16 20.02
N PHE A 277 10.40 -5.73 19.58
CA PHE A 277 9.56 -6.54 18.70
C PHE A 277 10.22 -6.78 17.34
N TYR A 278 10.85 -5.76 16.74
CA TYR A 278 11.48 -5.92 15.42
C TYR A 278 12.84 -6.62 15.43
N TYR A 279 13.57 -6.55 16.56
CA TYR A 279 14.92 -7.13 16.69
C TYR A 279 15.06 -8.59 16.20
N PRO A 280 14.13 -9.51 16.49
CA PRO A 280 14.25 -10.92 16.09
C PRO A 280 14.07 -11.16 14.60
N PHE A 281 13.55 -10.20 13.83
CA PHE A 281 13.30 -10.36 12.39
C PHE A 281 14.50 -10.01 11.51
N LYS A 282 15.63 -9.61 12.12
CA LYS A 282 16.88 -9.36 11.40
C LYS A 282 17.47 -10.67 10.83
N PRO A 283 18.28 -10.61 9.76
CA PRO A 283 19.02 -11.77 9.28
C PRO A 283 19.88 -12.42 10.38
N HIS A 284 19.91 -13.75 10.43
CA HIS A 284 20.65 -14.51 11.46
C HIS A 284 21.98 -15.02 10.93
N LEU A 285 23.00 -15.02 11.79
CA LEU A 285 24.32 -15.54 11.46
C LEU A 285 24.50 -17.01 11.86
N SER A 286 23.66 -17.52 12.76
CA SER A 286 23.73 -18.89 13.26
C SER A 286 22.35 -19.51 13.51
N THR A 287 22.27 -20.85 13.48
CA THR A 287 21.05 -21.61 13.80
C THR A 287 20.55 -21.35 15.23
N LYS A 288 21.47 -21.16 16.19
CA LYS A 288 21.11 -20.85 17.57
C LYS A 288 20.42 -19.49 17.67
N GLU A 289 20.95 -18.48 16.98
CA GLU A 289 20.33 -17.15 16.92
C GLU A 289 18.95 -17.23 16.26
N PHE A 290 18.84 -17.93 15.13
CA PHE A 290 17.56 -18.17 14.46
C PHE A 290 16.51 -18.81 15.38
N LEU A 291 16.87 -19.88 16.10
CA LEU A 291 15.93 -20.56 17.00
C LEU A 291 15.48 -19.66 18.15
N MET A 292 16.40 -18.88 18.73
CA MET A 292 16.07 -17.90 19.77
C MET A 292 15.14 -16.81 19.24
N SER A 293 15.39 -16.30 18.05
CA SER A 293 14.53 -15.32 17.40
C SER A 293 13.15 -15.88 17.07
N LEU A 294 13.07 -17.14 16.60
CA LEU A 294 11.80 -17.81 16.35
C LEU A 294 10.96 -17.94 17.63
N LEU A 295 11.58 -18.30 18.75
CA LEU A 295 10.91 -18.35 20.06
C LEU A 295 10.40 -16.97 20.50
N GLN A 296 11.20 -15.91 20.29
CA GLN A 296 10.80 -14.53 20.62
C GLN A 296 9.62 -14.05 19.75
N ILE A 297 9.63 -14.39 18.46
CA ILE A 297 8.52 -14.06 17.54
C ILE A 297 7.26 -14.81 17.97
N PHE A 298 7.37 -16.11 18.27
CA PHE A 298 6.24 -16.91 18.73
C PHE A 298 5.66 -16.37 20.04
N ASP A 299 6.53 -16.03 21.00
CA ASP A 299 6.12 -15.45 22.28
C ASP A 299 5.39 -14.11 22.09
N ALA A 300 5.92 -13.20 21.26
CA ALA A 300 5.28 -11.91 21.03
C ALA A 300 3.93 -12.04 20.28
N VAL A 301 3.93 -12.76 19.15
CA VAL A 301 2.79 -12.78 18.21
C VAL A 301 1.69 -13.74 18.65
N ILE A 302 2.05 -14.90 19.23
CA ILE A 302 1.09 -15.97 19.55
C ILE A 302 0.72 -15.95 21.03
N ILE A 303 1.71 -15.91 21.93
CA ILE A 303 1.47 -15.95 23.38
C ILE A 303 0.93 -14.62 23.88
N HIS A 304 1.66 -13.53 23.63
CA HIS A 304 1.28 -12.18 24.07
C HIS A 304 0.29 -11.49 23.11
N ARG A 305 0.09 -12.04 21.90
CA ARG A 305 -0.86 -11.53 20.89
C ARG A 305 -0.57 -10.09 20.46
N GLN A 306 0.70 -9.77 20.31
CA GLN A 306 1.18 -8.43 19.98
C GLN A 306 1.84 -8.43 18.60
N PHE A 307 1.42 -7.51 17.76
CA PHE A 307 2.13 -7.20 16.51
C PHE A 307 2.18 -5.69 16.31
N TYR A 308 3.34 -5.18 15.94
CA TYR A 308 3.50 -3.78 15.55
C TYR A 308 3.56 -3.70 14.03
N LEU A 309 2.59 -3.01 13.43
CA LEU A 309 2.52 -2.78 12.00
C LEU A 309 3.04 -1.38 11.67
N PHE A 310 3.84 -1.28 10.62
CA PHE A 310 4.21 -0.01 10.02
C PHE A 310 3.43 0.17 8.74
N TYR A 311 2.58 1.19 8.66
CA TYR A 311 1.71 1.44 7.51
C TYR A 311 1.55 2.94 7.32
N ASN A 312 1.61 3.44 6.08
CA ASN A 312 1.59 4.87 5.75
C ASN A 312 2.66 5.71 6.46
N PHE A 313 3.81 5.11 6.79
CA PHE A 313 4.89 5.71 7.59
C PHE A 313 4.49 6.04 9.03
N GLU A 314 3.57 5.24 9.57
CA GLU A 314 3.05 5.34 10.92
C GLU A 314 3.01 3.96 11.59
N TYR A 315 3.04 3.93 12.92
CA TYR A 315 3.03 2.70 13.71
C TYR A 315 1.65 2.43 14.30
N TRP A 316 1.24 1.17 14.22
CA TRP A 316 -0.02 0.66 14.69
C TRP A 316 0.21 -0.58 15.56
N PHE A 317 -0.58 -0.70 16.63
CA PHE A 317 -0.63 -1.91 17.43
C PHE A 317 -1.79 -2.79 16.95
N LEU A 318 -1.50 -4.05 16.67
CA LEU A 318 -2.48 -5.06 16.30
C LEU A 318 -2.67 -6.03 17.47
N PRO A 319 -3.86 -6.07 18.10
CA PRO A 319 -4.21 -7.09 19.09
C PRO A 319 -4.52 -8.40 18.37
N MET A 320 -3.52 -9.26 18.22
CA MET A 320 -3.59 -10.43 17.35
C MET A 320 -4.65 -11.44 17.79
N LYS A 321 -5.30 -12.08 16.82
CA LYS A 321 -6.35 -13.09 17.00
C LYS A 321 -6.01 -14.33 16.18
N PHE A 322 -6.38 -15.50 16.69
CA PHE A 322 -6.27 -16.75 15.92
C PHE A 322 -7.04 -16.63 14.58
N PRO A 323 -6.52 -17.13 13.45
CA PRO A 323 -5.32 -17.98 13.29
C PRO A 323 -3.97 -17.24 13.25
N PHE A 324 -3.94 -15.97 13.67
CA PHE A 324 -2.78 -15.09 13.75
C PHE A 324 -2.22 -14.71 12.39
N ILE A 325 -1.65 -15.67 11.67
CA ILE A 325 -1.06 -15.49 10.35
C ILE A 325 -1.58 -16.60 9.45
N LYS A 326 -2.06 -16.25 8.25
CA LYS A 326 -2.47 -17.23 7.25
C LYS A 326 -2.04 -16.78 5.85
N ILE A 327 -1.46 -17.70 5.10
CA ILE A 327 -1.22 -17.52 3.68
C ILE A 327 -2.35 -18.22 2.95
N THR A 328 -2.96 -17.52 1.99
CA THR A 328 -4.07 -18.04 1.21
C THR A 328 -3.81 -17.82 -0.27
N TYR A 329 -4.49 -18.61 -1.09
CA TYR A 329 -4.49 -18.50 -2.55
C TYR A 329 -5.94 -18.44 -2.99
N GLU A 330 -6.50 -17.23 -3.03
CA GLU A 330 -7.93 -16.97 -3.15
C GLU A 330 -8.27 -16.34 -4.50
N GLU A 331 -9.44 -16.68 -5.03
CA GLU A 331 -9.96 -16.12 -6.27
C GLU A 331 -10.27 -14.63 -6.10
N ILE A 332 -9.70 -13.81 -6.97
CA ILE A 332 -10.08 -12.41 -7.19
C ILE A 332 -10.47 -12.30 -8.67
N PRO A 333 -11.76 -12.22 -9.00
CA PRO A 333 -12.20 -12.22 -10.39
C PRO A 333 -11.67 -11.04 -11.18
N LEU A 334 -11.38 -11.27 -12.48
CA LEU A 334 -11.06 -10.20 -13.42
C LEU A 334 -12.19 -9.16 -13.48
N PRO A 335 -11.86 -7.86 -13.65
CA PRO A 335 -12.85 -6.80 -13.64
C PRO A 335 -13.83 -6.92 -14.80
N ASN A 336 -15.10 -6.63 -14.53
CA ASN A 336 -16.17 -6.60 -15.52
C ASN A 336 -16.64 -5.16 -15.73
N ARG A 337 -16.69 -4.72 -17.00
CA ARG A 337 -17.09 -3.38 -17.45
C ARG A 337 -18.39 -2.87 -16.81
N ASN A 338 -19.34 -3.76 -16.52
CA ASN A 338 -20.63 -3.37 -15.97
C ASN A 338 -20.60 -3.04 -14.46
N LYS A 339 -19.59 -3.50 -13.71
CA LYS A 339 -19.44 -3.21 -12.27
C LYS A 339 -18.62 -1.95 -12.00
N THR A 340 -17.68 -1.59 -12.88
CA THR A 340 -16.84 -0.39 -12.72
C THR A 340 -17.60 0.91 -12.96
N LEU A 341 -18.63 0.91 -13.80
CA LEU A 341 -19.48 2.08 -14.04
C LEU A 341 -20.53 2.33 -12.95
N SER A 342 -20.82 1.34 -12.10
CA SER A 342 -21.83 1.46 -11.03
C SER A 342 -21.26 1.91 -9.68
N GLY A 343 -19.94 2.12 -9.59
CA GLY A 343 -19.24 2.64 -8.40
C GLY A 343 -18.65 4.04 -8.57
N LEU A 344 -19.01 4.76 -9.65
CA LEU A 344 -18.63 6.16 -9.92
C LEU A 344 -19.71 7.13 -9.45
#